data_AF-A0A1Q8G7V4-F1
#
_entry.id   AF-A0A1Q8G7V4-F1
#
_cell.length_a   1.000
_cell.length_b   1.000
_cell.length_c   1.000
_cell.angle_alpha   90.00
_cell.angle_beta   90.00
_cell.angle_gamma   90.00
#
_symmetry.space_group_name_H-M   'P 1'
#
loop_
_entity.id
_entity.type
_entity.pdbx_description
1 polymer ?
#
loop_
_entity_poly.entity_id
_entity_poly.type
_entity_poly.pdbx_seq_one_letter_code
_entity_poly.pdbx_strand_id
1 'polypeptide(L)'
;MLFVFILTWGIPAAAWPQVYRCDAGGDTRFSDQPCGEDSEEITIRDNRIGGNFGQNLPPSPKRDETVEEPEKSTQEAISEDTCRFINSTDLRRYLVREQVVKGMTKEHVLEAFGRPPETYPTPQETWVYQTKYYGALYELTYVYFRDGCVEDVVYRKP
;
A
#
# COMPACT_ATOMS: atom_id res chain seq x y z
N MET A 1 41.49 46.10 -45.09
CA MET A 1 41.82 44.70 -44.71
C MET A 1 42.10 44.71 -43.21
N LEU A 2 41.06 44.68 -42.39
CA LEU A 2 40.46 43.50 -41.74
C LEU A 2 41.27 43.08 -40.48
N PHE A 3 40.97 43.76 -39.37
CA PHE A 3 41.34 43.39 -38.01
C PHE A 3 40.52 42.15 -37.60
N VAL A 4 41.18 41.02 -37.32
CA VAL A 4 40.53 39.84 -36.74
C VAL A 4 40.87 39.80 -35.25
N PHE A 5 39.96 40.33 -34.43
CA PHE A 5 39.96 40.14 -32.98
C PHE A 5 39.36 38.75 -32.71
N ILE A 6 40.20 37.78 -32.31
CA ILE A 6 39.74 36.45 -31.89
C ILE A 6 39.19 36.59 -30.47
N LEU A 7 37.86 36.63 -30.35
CA LEU A 7 37.15 36.58 -29.08
C LEU A 7 37.11 35.11 -28.61
N THR A 8 38.11 34.67 -27.85
CA THR A 8 38.05 33.38 -27.13
C THR A 8 37.07 33.54 -25.97
N TRP A 9 35.81 33.17 -26.21
CA TRP A 9 34.81 32.98 -25.17
C TRP A 9 35.22 31.78 -24.32
N GLY A 10 35.68 32.02 -23.09
CA GLY A 10 35.90 30.99 -22.10
C GLY A 10 34.56 30.36 -21.73
N ILE A 11 34.41 29.07 -22.02
CA ILE A 11 33.28 28.26 -21.55
C ILE A 11 33.40 28.20 -20.03
N PRO A 12 32.44 28.73 -19.24
CA PRO A 12 32.45 28.52 -17.80
C PRO A 12 32.27 27.02 -17.58
N ALA A 13 33.27 26.37 -16.98
CA ALA A 13 33.15 24.99 -16.55
C ALA A 13 31.94 24.91 -15.62
N ALA A 14 30.92 24.16 -16.03
CA ALA A 14 29.78 23.86 -15.19
C ALA A 14 30.29 23.07 -13.97
N ALA A 15 30.49 23.76 -12.86
CA ALA A 15 30.74 23.12 -11.58
C ALA A 15 29.44 22.40 -11.18
N TRP A 16 29.51 21.08 -11.09
CA TRP A 16 28.44 20.30 -10.49
C TRP A 16 28.38 20.70 -9.01
N PRO A 17 27.19 20.89 -8.40
CA PRO A 17 27.11 21.29 -7.01
C PRO A 17 27.59 20.13 -6.13
N GLN A 18 28.88 20.16 -5.77
CA GLN A 18 29.44 19.29 -4.74
C GLN A 18 29.21 19.95 -3.39
N VAL A 19 28.73 19.19 -2.42
CA VAL A 19 28.46 19.70 -1.07
C VAL A 19 29.54 19.18 -0.12
N TYR A 20 30.24 20.09 0.54
CA TYR A 20 31.30 19.79 1.50
C TYR A 20 30.77 19.97 2.92
N ARG A 21 31.13 19.04 3.82
CA ARG A 21 30.95 19.15 5.27
C ARG A 21 32.18 19.80 5.87
N CYS A 22 31.91 20.81 6.69
CA CYS A 22 32.90 21.67 7.33
C CYS A 22 32.68 21.59 8.83
N ASP A 23 33.54 20.86 9.52
CA ASP A 23 33.48 20.75 10.97
C ASP A 23 34.42 21.81 11.58
N ALA A 24 33.86 22.93 12.05
CA ALA A 24 34.63 24.04 12.59
C ALA A 24 34.26 24.28 14.06
N GLY A 25 35.15 23.90 14.98
CA GLY A 25 35.04 24.25 16.40
C GLY A 25 33.83 23.65 17.14
N GLY A 26 33.29 22.53 16.65
CA GLY A 26 32.12 21.86 17.21
C GLY A 26 30.80 22.11 16.47
N ASP A 27 30.80 23.03 15.49
CA ASP A 27 29.65 23.29 14.62
C ASP A 27 29.88 22.71 13.21
N THR A 28 28.96 21.87 12.75
CA THR A 28 28.95 21.36 11.37
C THR A 28 28.23 22.34 10.46
N ARG A 29 28.92 22.82 9.41
CA ARG A 29 28.36 23.65 8.34
C ARG A 29 28.51 22.96 6.99
N PHE A 30 27.64 23.30 6.04
CA PHE A 30 27.68 22.79 4.67
C PHE A 30 27.99 23.93 3.70
N SER A 31 28.88 23.68 2.74
CA SER A 31 29.25 24.65 1.70
C SER A 31 29.32 23.98 0.33
N ASP A 32 29.06 24.76 -0.71
CA ASP A 32 29.28 24.42 -2.11
C ASP A 32 30.75 24.60 -2.56
N GLN A 33 31.63 25.03 -1.65
CA GLN A 33 33.07 25.17 -1.85
C GLN A 33 33.86 24.51 -0.71
N PRO A 34 35.11 24.06 -0.96
CA PRO A 34 35.99 23.55 0.09
C PRO A 34 36.28 24.62 1.15
N CYS A 35 36.08 24.26 2.42
CA CYS A 35 36.20 25.17 3.57
C CYS A 35 37.51 25.05 4.35
N GLY A 36 38.44 24.19 3.90
CA GLY A 36 39.73 23.96 4.54
C GLY A 36 40.29 22.57 4.23
N GLU A 37 41.42 22.25 4.85
CA GLU A 37 42.11 20.95 4.67
C GLU A 37 41.28 19.76 5.18
N ASP A 38 40.42 19.99 6.18
CA ASP A 38 39.53 18.96 6.76
C ASP A 38 38.13 18.95 6.10
N SER A 39 38.00 19.48 4.87
CA SER A 39 36.71 19.45 4.17
C SER A 39 36.40 18.06 3.62
N GLU A 40 35.27 17.48 4.04
CA GLU A 40 34.79 16.20 3.53
C GLU A 40 33.74 16.42 2.45
N GLU A 41 33.96 15.89 1.25
CA GLU A 41 32.94 15.87 0.19
C GLU A 41 31.82 14.88 0.57
N ILE A 42 30.57 15.34 0.51
CA ILE A 42 29.38 14.53 0.80
C ILE A 42 28.53 14.37 -0.45
N THR A 43 28.29 13.12 -0.83
CA THR A 43 27.27 12.77 -1.81
C THR A 43 25.89 12.77 -1.17
N ILE A 44 25.06 13.77 -1.52
CA ILE A 44 23.65 13.77 -1.11
C ILE A 44 22.90 12.72 -1.94
N ARG A 45 22.26 11.76 -1.26
CA ARG A 45 21.39 10.78 -1.91
C ARG A 45 20.12 11.46 -2.40
N ASP A 46 19.75 11.27 -3.66
CA ASP A 46 18.50 11.77 -4.23
C ASP A 46 17.31 11.07 -3.53
N ASN A 47 16.54 11.84 -2.76
CA ASN A 47 15.34 11.38 -2.04
C ASN A 47 14.06 11.78 -2.79
N ARG A 48 14.05 11.63 -4.13
CA ARG A 48 12.87 11.93 -4.95
C ARG A 48 11.66 11.11 -4.47
N ILE A 49 10.61 11.80 -4.04
CA ILE A 49 9.35 11.18 -3.62
C ILE A 49 8.60 10.74 -4.89
N GLY A 50 8.45 9.42 -5.08
CA GLY A 50 7.77 8.82 -6.24
C GLY A 50 8.62 7.82 -7.02
N GLY A 51 9.10 6.75 -6.36
CA GLY A 51 9.89 5.66 -6.96
C GLY A 51 9.32 4.26 -6.68
N ASN A 52 9.99 3.21 -7.16
CA ASN A 52 9.64 1.82 -6.88
C ASN A 52 10.07 1.43 -5.46
N PHE A 53 9.22 0.71 -4.72
CA PHE A 53 9.45 0.23 -3.35
C PHE A 53 10.77 -0.54 -3.14
N GLY A 54 11.40 -1.06 -4.19
CA GLY A 54 12.67 -1.79 -4.10
C GLY A 54 13.95 -0.95 -4.10
N GLN A 55 13.88 0.36 -4.31
CA GLN A 55 15.07 1.20 -4.61
C GLN A 55 15.97 1.50 -3.40
N ASN A 56 15.49 1.27 -2.17
CA ASN A 56 16.22 1.57 -0.92
C ASN A 56 16.29 0.37 0.03
N LEU A 57 16.17 -0.85 -0.48
CA LEU A 57 16.32 -2.05 0.33
C LEU A 57 17.81 -2.44 0.42
N PRO A 58 18.29 -2.89 1.61
CA PRO A 58 19.62 -3.48 1.72
C PRO A 58 19.75 -4.67 0.75
N PRO A 59 20.98 -5.00 0.28
CA PRO A 59 21.18 -6.13 -0.61
C PRO A 59 20.57 -7.37 0.02
N SER A 60 19.67 -8.03 -0.72
CA SER A 60 19.04 -9.24 -0.25
C SER A 60 20.12 -10.26 0.09
N PRO A 61 20.08 -10.92 1.26
CA PRO A 61 21.02 -11.97 1.56
C PRO A 61 20.98 -12.99 0.41
N LYS A 62 22.15 -13.37 -0.10
CA LYS A 62 22.26 -14.43 -1.12
C LYS A 62 21.57 -15.65 -0.53
N ARG A 63 20.46 -16.04 -1.15
CA ARG A 63 19.73 -17.25 -0.81
C ARG A 63 20.67 -18.40 -1.17
N ASP A 64 21.18 -19.11 -0.16
CA ASP A 64 21.85 -20.39 -0.41
C ASP A 64 20.87 -21.26 -1.19
N GLU A 65 21.36 -21.80 -2.30
CA GLU A 65 20.61 -22.70 -3.15
C GLU A 65 20.20 -23.95 -2.36
N THR A 66 19.01 -24.46 -2.69
CA THR A 66 18.43 -25.73 -2.24
C THR A 66 17.73 -25.72 -0.89
N VAL A 67 16.61 -25.02 -0.82
CA VAL A 67 15.39 -25.65 -0.30
C VAL A 67 14.39 -25.60 -1.45
N GLU A 68 14.02 -26.76 -1.98
CA GLU A 68 12.91 -26.87 -2.92
C GLU A 68 11.71 -26.15 -2.30
N GLU A 69 11.30 -25.02 -2.88
CA GLU A 69 9.97 -24.50 -2.66
C GLU A 69 9.03 -25.65 -3.06
N PRO A 70 8.21 -26.20 -2.16
CA PRO A 70 7.08 -26.96 -2.65
C PRO A 70 6.32 -25.96 -3.52
N GLU A 71 6.14 -26.31 -4.80
CA GLU A 71 5.23 -25.58 -5.68
C GLU A 71 4.03 -25.22 -4.82
N LYS A 72 3.82 -23.92 -4.62
CA LYS A 72 2.63 -23.41 -3.95
C LYS A 72 1.50 -23.59 -4.95
N SER A 73 1.20 -24.86 -5.22
CA SER A 73 -0.07 -25.36 -5.65
C SER A 73 -1.08 -24.63 -4.80
N THR A 74 -1.95 -23.93 -5.49
CA THR A 74 -3.22 -23.41 -5.01
C THR A 74 -4.05 -24.58 -4.48
N GLN A 75 -3.59 -25.18 -3.39
CA GLN A 75 -4.42 -25.91 -2.45
C GLN A 75 -4.74 -24.86 -1.42
N GLU A 76 -5.83 -24.15 -1.71
CA GLU A 76 -6.75 -23.67 -0.71
C GLU A 76 -6.80 -24.75 0.38
N ALA A 77 -6.15 -24.48 1.51
CA ALA A 77 -6.45 -25.20 2.71
C ALA A 77 -7.94 -24.94 2.92
N ILE A 78 -8.76 -25.93 2.56
CA ILE A 78 -10.12 -26.08 3.02
C ILE A 78 -10.00 -26.35 4.52
N SER A 79 -9.55 -25.36 5.28
CA SER A 79 -9.88 -25.27 6.69
C SER A 79 -11.34 -24.85 6.70
N GLU A 80 -12.19 -25.69 7.25
CA GLU A 80 -13.62 -25.44 7.51
C GLU A 80 -13.88 -24.26 8.47
N ASP A 81 -12.90 -23.38 8.67
CA ASP A 81 -13.05 -22.17 9.45
C ASP A 81 -13.87 -21.17 8.66
N THR A 82 -15.09 -20.90 9.14
CA THR A 82 -15.98 -19.88 8.59
C THR A 82 -15.26 -18.53 8.49
N CYS A 83 -14.38 -18.23 9.44
CA CYS A 83 -13.56 -17.03 9.47
C CYS A 83 -12.27 -17.19 8.65
N ARG A 84 -12.36 -16.97 7.33
CA ARG A 84 -11.14 -16.96 6.49
C ARG A 84 -10.30 -15.72 6.78
N PHE A 85 -8.97 -15.85 6.63
CA PHE A 85 -8.08 -14.70 6.62
C PHE A 85 -8.30 -13.82 5.39
N ILE A 86 -8.57 -12.52 5.60
CA ILE A 86 -8.69 -11.51 4.54
C ILE A 86 -7.59 -10.48 4.74
N ASN A 87 -6.77 -10.26 3.70
CA ASN A 87 -5.72 -9.24 3.76
C ASN A 87 -6.31 -7.83 3.95
N SER A 88 -5.63 -6.96 4.69
CA SER A 88 -6.10 -5.59 4.98
C SER A 88 -6.39 -4.76 3.73
N THR A 89 -5.63 -4.96 2.64
CA THR A 89 -5.86 -4.26 1.36
C THR A 89 -7.17 -4.71 0.71
N ASP A 90 -7.42 -6.01 0.69
CA ASP A 90 -8.65 -6.58 0.14
C ASP A 90 -9.86 -6.22 1.01
N LEU A 91 -9.72 -6.32 2.34
CA LEU A 91 -10.74 -5.92 3.30
C LEU A 91 -11.16 -4.48 3.07
N ARG A 92 -10.20 -3.54 3.05
CA ARG A 92 -10.49 -2.12 2.79
C ARG A 92 -11.20 -1.92 1.45
N ARG A 93 -10.77 -2.64 0.41
CA ARG A 93 -11.40 -2.56 -0.91
C ARG A 93 -12.86 -3.02 -0.88
N TYR A 94 -13.17 -4.10 -0.15
CA TYR A 94 -14.53 -4.60 -0.02
C TYR A 94 -15.42 -3.63 0.77
N LEU A 95 -14.94 -3.12 1.90
CA LEU A 95 -15.68 -2.17 2.74
C LEU A 95 -16.05 -0.89 1.96
N VAL A 96 -15.10 -0.29 1.25
CA VAL A 96 -15.34 0.92 0.44
C VAL A 96 -16.30 0.68 -0.72
N ARG A 97 -16.36 -0.55 -1.23
CA ARG A 97 -17.28 -0.93 -2.31
C ARG A 97 -18.64 -1.40 -1.82
N GLU A 98 -18.88 -1.34 -0.51
CA GLU A 98 -20.09 -1.89 0.11
C GLU A 98 -20.25 -3.36 -0.32
N GLN A 99 -19.22 -4.16 -0.09
CA GLN A 99 -19.22 -5.59 -0.43
C GLN A 99 -19.00 -6.43 0.80
N VAL A 100 -19.86 -7.43 0.96
CA VAL A 100 -19.73 -8.47 1.98
C VAL A 100 -19.37 -9.78 1.31
N VAL A 101 -18.30 -10.42 1.80
CA VAL A 101 -17.79 -11.68 1.27
C VAL A 101 -17.66 -12.71 2.39
N LYS A 102 -17.63 -13.99 2.02
CA LYS A 102 -17.42 -15.10 2.96
C LYS A 102 -16.15 -14.89 3.78
N GLY A 103 -16.26 -15.15 5.08
CA GLY A 103 -15.20 -14.97 6.07
C GLY A 103 -15.04 -13.58 6.66
N MET A 104 -15.83 -12.59 6.22
CA MET A 104 -15.90 -11.32 6.93
C MET A 104 -16.52 -11.50 8.33
N THR A 105 -16.08 -10.73 9.31
CA THR A 105 -16.70 -10.70 10.64
C THR A 105 -17.97 -9.85 10.63
N LYS A 106 -18.79 -9.96 11.67
CA LYS A 106 -19.96 -9.10 11.87
C LYS A 106 -19.62 -7.62 11.86
N GLU A 107 -18.49 -7.23 12.43
CA GLU A 107 -18.03 -5.84 12.46
C GLU A 107 -17.76 -5.32 11.05
N HIS A 108 -17.13 -6.13 10.19
CA HIS A 108 -16.91 -5.78 8.79
C HIS A 108 -18.23 -5.64 8.03
N VAL A 109 -19.23 -6.49 8.31
CA VAL A 109 -20.57 -6.37 7.70
C VAL A 109 -21.25 -5.07 8.13
N LEU A 110 -21.17 -4.72 9.42
CA LEU A 110 -21.71 -3.46 9.93
C LEU A 110 -20.99 -2.24 9.33
N GLU A 111 -19.70 -2.34 9.07
CA GLU A 111 -18.93 -1.27 8.41
C GLU A 111 -19.29 -1.14 6.92
N ALA A 112 -19.49 -2.26 6.21
CA ALA A 112 -19.81 -2.26 4.78
C ALA A 112 -21.27 -1.90 4.48
N PHE A 113 -22.23 -2.50 5.18
CA PHE A 113 -23.66 -2.36 4.90
C PHE A 113 -24.41 -1.51 5.95
N GLY A 114 -23.78 -1.17 7.06
CA GLY A 114 -24.44 -0.53 8.19
C GLY A 114 -25.23 -1.51 9.05
N ARG A 115 -26.04 -0.96 9.97
CA ARG A 115 -26.89 -1.74 10.86
C ARG A 115 -28.00 -2.42 10.06
N PRO A 116 -28.20 -3.74 10.22
CA PRO A 116 -29.26 -4.45 9.52
C PRO A 116 -30.64 -3.96 10.00
N PRO A 117 -31.58 -3.71 9.08
CA PRO A 117 -32.98 -3.43 9.42
C PRO A 117 -33.65 -4.59 10.17
N GLU A 118 -33.29 -5.83 9.81
CA GLU A 118 -33.90 -7.05 10.32
C GLU A 118 -32.82 -8.09 10.62
N THR A 119 -32.94 -8.75 11.78
CA THR A 119 -32.03 -9.82 12.21
C THR A 119 -32.83 -11.00 12.75
N TYR A 120 -32.40 -12.21 12.39
CA TYR A 120 -33.02 -13.46 12.81
C TYR A 120 -31.94 -14.32 13.48
N PRO A 121 -32.00 -14.56 14.80
CA PRO A 121 -30.95 -15.28 15.51
C PRO A 121 -31.06 -16.81 15.40
N THR A 122 -32.21 -17.36 14.97
CA THR A 122 -32.45 -18.81 14.92
C THR A 122 -33.17 -19.18 13.61
N PRO A 123 -32.94 -20.41 13.06
CA PRO A 123 -32.00 -21.45 13.51
C PRO A 123 -30.53 -21.13 13.20
N GLN A 124 -30.28 -20.26 12.23
CA GLN A 124 -28.97 -19.71 11.90
C GLN A 124 -29.06 -18.19 11.93
N GLU A 125 -28.07 -17.54 12.54
CA GLU A 125 -28.04 -16.08 12.61
C GLU A 125 -27.98 -15.48 11.19
N THR A 126 -29.01 -14.71 10.85
CA THR A 126 -29.19 -14.13 9.52
C THR A 126 -29.51 -12.66 9.65
N TRP A 127 -28.80 -11.81 8.92
CA TRP A 127 -29.11 -10.39 8.81
C TRP A 127 -29.67 -10.10 7.41
N VAL A 128 -30.73 -9.29 7.35
CA VAL A 128 -31.43 -8.99 6.10
C VAL A 128 -31.36 -7.50 5.80
N TYR A 129 -30.87 -7.17 4.62
CA TYR A 129 -30.76 -5.81 4.10
C TYR A 129 -31.72 -5.60 2.93
N GLN A 130 -32.29 -4.40 2.84
CA GLN A 130 -33.24 -4.03 1.79
C GLN A 130 -32.69 -2.86 0.98
N THR A 131 -32.54 -3.05 -0.32
CA THR A 131 -32.21 -1.96 -1.25
C THR A 131 -33.50 -1.47 -1.90
N LYS A 132 -33.78 -0.17 -1.79
CA LYS A 132 -34.97 0.45 -2.39
C LYS A 132 -34.56 1.42 -3.51
N TYR A 133 -35.27 1.36 -4.63
CA TYR A 133 -35.08 2.27 -5.75
C TYR A 133 -36.41 2.95 -6.08
N TYR A 134 -36.44 4.29 -6.02
CA TYR A 134 -37.68 5.09 -6.12
C TYR A 134 -38.83 4.62 -5.19
N GLY A 135 -38.49 4.17 -3.99
CA GLY A 135 -39.47 3.69 -3.00
C GLY A 135 -39.97 2.26 -3.22
N ALA A 136 -39.65 1.63 -4.36
CA ALA A 136 -39.90 0.21 -4.58
C ALA A 136 -38.74 -0.63 -4.02
N LEU A 137 -39.06 -1.81 -3.47
CA LEU A 137 -38.04 -2.80 -3.15
C LEU A 137 -37.35 -3.23 -4.45
N TYR A 138 -36.02 -3.19 -4.46
CA TYR A 138 -35.19 -3.57 -5.61
C TYR A 138 -34.43 -4.87 -5.35
N GLU A 139 -33.97 -5.08 -4.12
CA GLU A 139 -33.19 -6.25 -3.75
C GLU A 139 -33.29 -6.52 -2.23
N LEU A 140 -33.31 -7.80 -1.86
CA LEU A 140 -33.12 -8.31 -0.52
C LEU A 140 -31.79 -9.05 -0.44
N THR A 141 -30.92 -8.63 0.48
CA THR A 141 -29.63 -9.27 0.71
C THR A 141 -29.66 -9.99 2.05
N TYR A 142 -29.47 -11.30 2.02
CA TYR A 142 -29.41 -12.17 3.19
C TYR A 142 -27.94 -12.46 3.49
N VAL A 143 -27.50 -12.15 4.69
CA VAL A 143 -26.15 -12.46 5.18
C VAL A 143 -26.28 -13.50 6.29
N TYR A 144 -25.76 -14.70 6.03
CA TYR A 144 -25.78 -15.82 6.95
C TYR A 144 -24.48 -15.88 7.74
N PHE A 145 -24.58 -16.04 9.05
CA PHE A 145 -23.44 -16.11 9.94
C PHE A 145 -23.26 -17.51 10.53
N ARG A 146 -22.00 -17.88 10.75
CA ARG A 146 -21.58 -19.03 11.55
C ARG A 146 -20.28 -18.65 12.27
N ASP A 147 -20.18 -19.00 13.55
CA ASP A 147 -18.99 -18.71 14.38
C ASP A 147 -18.57 -17.22 14.40
N GLY A 148 -19.51 -16.30 14.22
CA GLY A 148 -19.24 -14.86 14.18
C GLY A 148 -18.78 -14.30 12.83
N CYS A 149 -18.67 -15.15 11.81
CA CYS A 149 -18.25 -14.78 10.46
C CYS A 149 -19.31 -15.10 9.41
N VAL A 150 -19.22 -14.42 8.27
CA VAL A 150 -20.11 -14.59 7.13
C VAL A 150 -19.84 -15.95 6.50
N GLU A 151 -20.83 -16.82 6.58
CA GLU A 151 -20.83 -18.10 5.88
C GLU A 151 -21.27 -17.93 4.42
N ASP A 152 -22.34 -17.17 4.19
CA ASP A 152 -22.90 -16.99 2.86
C ASP A 152 -23.65 -15.66 2.71
N VAL A 153 -23.73 -15.17 1.47
CA VAL A 153 -24.47 -13.96 1.11
C VAL A 153 -25.33 -14.25 -0.10
N VAL A 154 -26.64 -14.03 0.02
CA VAL A 154 -27.63 -14.31 -1.03
C VAL A 154 -28.36 -13.03 -1.40
N TYR A 155 -28.26 -12.64 -2.66
CA TYR A 155 -28.98 -11.51 -3.24
C TYR A 155 -30.26 -12.02 -3.92
N ARG A 156 -31.42 -11.52 -3.51
CA ARG A 156 -32.71 -11.86 -4.09
C ARG A 156 -33.38 -10.61 -4.65
N LYS A 157 -33.69 -10.64 -5.93
CA LYS A 157 -34.61 -9.67 -6.53
C LYS A 157 -36.04 -9.99 -6.06
N PRO A 158 -36.87 -8.97 -5.83
CA PRO A 158 -38.26 -9.12 -5.42
C PRO A 158 -39.12 -9.85 -6.47
#